data_AF-A0A5Q4G3Z2-F1
#
_entry.id   AF-A0A5Q4G3Z2-F1
#
_cell.length_a   1.000
_cell.length_b   1.000
_cell.length_c   1.000
_cell.angle_alpha   90.00
_cell.angle_beta   90.00
_cell.angle_gamma   90.00
#
_symmetry.space_group_name_H-M   'P 1'
#
loop_
_entity.id
_entity.type
_entity.pdbx_description
1 polymer ?
#
loop_
_entity_poly.entity_id
_entity_poly.type
_entity_poly.pdbx_seq_one_letter_code
_entity_poly.pdbx_strand_id
1 'polypeptide(L)'
;MTYAQFHVAFTLPWLGLLAFAAWRAPRLGRPLAGDMGRSDRFAWMVLAIHVVIAFVYTTPWDNYLVYREVWGYPAGRVLATIGYVPVEEYAFFVIQTLGVGLFLFALARAFGRLDHHDPGPAGRRVRAVGAALLLGGAAAGVLALTTESGTYLGLITAWALPVVALQWGFGGDLLVRRWRLVTVAIAVPTVYLWIADRLAIGWTIWWISPELTIGWRPFGLPFEEALFFVVTNVLIVFGMTLALHPVSLPRLRSLLRAALRAPWRPLLVLWALSMVPTPLAPDFFATFAYVSTSFLALAVLVYAWQRYGRVSLALFAVAFTFGVAVEWLGENTGVPFGQYAYTAPGPAVLGVPLLVPLGWWAFAMIAIAVAPRGRALLVAPLVLVAWDLGLDPLMVDQGFWTFAGEAAYYGVPLSNFAGWWLSGVVLVALLVRLEPRLADDQSGDLRAVFLAQAFLVGVGLVVFDLPWAALLSTVAMLAVASTWRWLPAAQRAS
;
A
#
# COMPACT_ATOMS: atom_id res chain seq x y z
N MET A 1 -8.51 -25.38 -33.10
CA MET A 1 -7.23 -25.45 -32.38
C MET A 1 -7.51 -25.50 -30.89
N THR A 2 -6.90 -26.44 -30.16
CA THR A 2 -6.95 -26.51 -28.68
C THR A 2 -5.90 -25.60 -28.06
N TYR A 3 -6.00 -25.30 -26.77
CA TYR A 3 -4.99 -24.50 -26.05
C TYR A 3 -3.61 -25.19 -26.03
N ALA A 4 -3.55 -26.51 -25.80
CA ALA A 4 -2.28 -27.24 -25.88
C ALA A 4 -1.57 -27.10 -27.26
N GLN A 5 -2.34 -27.20 -28.36
CA GLN A 5 -1.84 -26.94 -29.71
C GLN A 5 -1.34 -25.49 -29.87
N PHE A 6 -2.03 -24.51 -29.25
CA PHE A 6 -1.61 -23.11 -29.28
C PHE A 6 -0.23 -22.93 -28.66
N HIS A 7 0.06 -23.58 -27.53
CA HIS A 7 1.39 -23.55 -26.96
C HIS A 7 2.45 -24.12 -27.91
N VAL A 8 2.17 -25.27 -28.53
CA VAL A 8 3.10 -25.90 -29.48
C VAL A 8 3.40 -25.00 -30.69
N ALA A 9 2.41 -24.22 -31.15
CA ALA A 9 2.56 -23.38 -32.33
C ALA A 9 3.19 -22.01 -32.02
N PHE A 10 2.85 -21.39 -30.89
CA PHE A 10 3.22 -20.01 -30.57
C PHE A 10 4.21 -19.93 -29.41
N THR A 11 3.89 -20.49 -28.25
CA THR A 11 4.65 -20.16 -27.03
C THR A 11 5.84 -21.09 -26.74
N LEU A 12 5.83 -22.34 -27.20
CA LEU A 12 6.94 -23.27 -27.02
C LEU A 12 8.09 -23.09 -28.03
N PRO A 13 7.85 -22.80 -29.32
CA PRO A 13 8.94 -22.59 -30.27
C PRO A 13 9.84 -21.40 -29.91
N TRP A 14 9.25 -20.26 -29.53
CA TRP A 14 10.03 -19.09 -29.12
C TRP A 14 10.79 -19.35 -27.80
N LEU A 15 10.17 -20.04 -26.84
CA LEU A 15 10.82 -20.43 -25.59
C LEU A 15 11.99 -21.39 -25.85
N GLY A 16 11.81 -22.37 -26.74
CA GLY A 16 12.85 -23.32 -27.13
C GLY A 16 14.06 -22.63 -27.76
N LEU A 17 13.83 -21.65 -28.64
CA LEU A 17 14.89 -20.82 -29.23
C LEU A 17 15.68 -20.07 -28.16
N LEU A 18 14.99 -19.43 -27.22
CA LEU A 18 15.61 -18.67 -26.14
C LEU A 18 16.35 -19.56 -25.15
N ALA A 19 15.78 -20.71 -24.80
CA ALA A 19 16.40 -21.71 -23.95
C ALA A 19 17.68 -22.26 -24.59
N PHE A 20 17.66 -22.55 -25.89
CA PHE A 20 18.85 -22.96 -26.63
C PHE A 20 19.92 -21.86 -26.64
N ALA A 21 19.55 -20.61 -26.90
CA ALA A 21 20.47 -19.49 -26.87
C ALA A 21 21.09 -19.27 -25.47
N ALA A 22 20.29 -19.40 -24.41
CA ALA A 22 20.72 -19.31 -23.03
C ALA A 22 21.66 -20.45 -22.63
N TRP A 23 21.36 -21.68 -23.05
CA TRP A 23 22.20 -22.85 -22.84
C TRP A 23 23.55 -22.74 -23.58
N ARG A 24 23.55 -22.20 -24.79
CA ARG A 24 24.75 -22.06 -25.62
C ARG A 24 25.69 -20.94 -25.12
N ALA A 25 25.16 -19.85 -24.57
CA ALA A 25 25.95 -18.68 -24.20
C ALA A 25 27.14 -18.98 -23.26
N PRO A 26 26.97 -19.67 -22.10
CA PRO A 26 28.10 -19.99 -21.21
C PRO A 26 29.17 -20.87 -21.86
N ARG A 27 28.77 -21.79 -22.76
CA ARG A 27 29.70 -22.65 -23.51
C ARG A 27 30.56 -21.89 -24.51
N LEU A 28 30.08 -20.72 -24.94
CA LEU A 28 30.83 -19.79 -25.79
C LEU A 28 31.60 -18.74 -24.96
N GLY A 29 31.75 -18.96 -23.65
CA GLY A 29 32.42 -18.02 -22.75
C GLY A 29 31.64 -16.72 -22.51
N ARG A 30 30.34 -16.68 -22.81
CA ARG A 30 29.47 -15.51 -22.59
C ARG A 30 28.62 -15.72 -21.34
N PRO A 31 28.71 -14.86 -20.30
CA PRO A 31 27.88 -14.96 -19.11
C PRO A 31 26.38 -14.94 -19.44
N LEU A 32 25.58 -15.71 -18.71
CA LEU A 32 24.16 -15.88 -18.97
C LEU A 32 23.41 -14.54 -18.95
N ALA A 33 23.51 -13.77 -17.88
CA ALA A 33 22.82 -12.48 -17.76
C ALA A 33 23.69 -11.29 -18.20
N GLY A 34 24.73 -11.54 -19.01
CA GLY A 34 25.76 -10.54 -19.30
C GLY A 34 26.35 -10.00 -17.99
N ASP A 35 26.54 -8.69 -17.94
CA ASP A 35 27.09 -8.05 -16.74
C ASP A 35 26.06 -8.02 -15.58
N MET A 36 24.75 -8.21 -15.84
CA MET A 36 23.69 -8.01 -14.83
C MET A 36 23.74 -9.05 -13.71
N GLY A 37 24.24 -10.24 -14.00
CA GLY A 37 24.29 -11.32 -13.03
C GLY A 37 25.63 -11.38 -12.28
N ARG A 38 25.57 -11.73 -10.99
CA ARG A 38 26.79 -12.08 -10.22
C ARG A 38 27.44 -13.36 -10.73
N SER A 39 26.61 -14.32 -11.13
CA SER A 39 27.00 -15.61 -11.68
C SER A 39 25.82 -16.22 -12.44
N ASP A 40 26.11 -17.16 -13.34
CA ASP A 40 25.08 -17.87 -14.09
C ASP A 40 24.14 -18.66 -13.15
N ARG A 41 24.68 -19.24 -12.07
CA ARG A 41 23.89 -19.90 -11.02
C ARG A 41 22.90 -18.93 -10.37
N PHE A 42 23.36 -17.72 -10.05
CA PHE A 42 22.50 -16.70 -9.46
C PHE A 42 21.40 -16.25 -10.44
N ALA A 43 21.73 -16.10 -11.73
CA ALA A 43 20.75 -15.74 -12.76
C ALA A 43 19.67 -16.82 -12.95
N TRP A 44 20.05 -18.10 -12.99
CA TRP A 44 19.08 -19.21 -13.01
C TRP A 44 18.20 -19.26 -11.76
N MET A 45 18.79 -19.03 -10.58
CA MET A 45 18.04 -18.96 -9.33
C MET A 45 17.03 -17.80 -9.34
N VAL A 46 17.42 -16.62 -9.82
CA VAL A 46 16.50 -15.49 -9.98
C VAL A 46 15.35 -15.85 -10.90
N LEU A 47 15.62 -16.47 -12.05
CA LEU A 47 14.57 -16.90 -12.97
C LEU A 47 13.63 -17.94 -12.33
N ALA A 48 14.16 -18.96 -11.67
CA ALA A 48 13.36 -19.98 -11.00
C ALA A 48 12.47 -19.39 -9.90
N ILE A 49 12.98 -18.46 -9.10
CA ILE A 49 12.20 -17.75 -8.09
C ILE A 49 11.07 -16.94 -8.74
N HIS A 50 11.33 -16.27 -9.87
CA HIS A 50 10.29 -15.51 -10.56
C HIS A 50 9.20 -16.41 -11.14
N VAL A 51 9.53 -17.60 -11.63
CA VAL A 51 8.53 -18.60 -12.06
C VAL A 51 7.63 -19.00 -10.90
N VAL A 52 8.21 -19.29 -9.73
CA VAL A 52 7.42 -19.64 -8.54
C VAL A 52 6.55 -18.47 -8.08
N ILE A 53 7.10 -17.26 -8.03
CA ILE A 53 6.34 -16.06 -7.66
C ILE A 53 5.19 -15.83 -8.64
N ALA A 54 5.44 -15.85 -9.94
CA ALA A 54 4.41 -15.65 -10.95
C ALA A 54 3.31 -16.72 -10.84
N PHE A 55 3.69 -18.00 -10.69
CA PHE A 55 2.72 -19.08 -10.54
C PHE A 55 1.83 -18.88 -9.30
N VAL A 56 2.42 -18.67 -8.13
CA VAL A 56 1.68 -18.52 -6.87
C VAL A 56 0.85 -17.24 -6.84
N TYR A 57 1.40 -16.13 -7.35
CA TYR A 57 0.74 -14.83 -7.32
C TYR A 57 -0.39 -14.72 -8.33
N THR A 58 -0.25 -15.30 -9.52
CA THR A 58 -1.27 -15.23 -10.58
C THR A 58 -2.40 -16.23 -10.34
N THR A 59 -2.13 -17.42 -9.78
CA THR A 59 -3.14 -18.48 -9.55
C THR A 59 -4.47 -17.99 -8.95
N PRO A 60 -4.51 -17.27 -7.81
CA PRO A 60 -5.78 -16.84 -7.22
C PRO A 60 -6.50 -15.79 -8.07
N TRP A 61 -5.76 -14.88 -8.71
CA TRP A 61 -6.30 -13.83 -9.56
C TRP A 61 -6.95 -14.41 -10.82
N ASP A 62 -6.27 -15.36 -11.45
CA ASP A 62 -6.72 -16.02 -12.67
C ASP A 62 -7.97 -16.87 -12.43
N ASN A 63 -7.97 -17.63 -11.33
CA ASN A 63 -9.17 -18.38 -10.91
C ASN A 63 -10.34 -17.46 -10.63
N TYR A 64 -10.10 -16.30 -10.03
CA TYR A 64 -11.16 -15.33 -9.78
C TYR A 64 -11.73 -14.75 -11.09
N LEU A 65 -10.89 -14.47 -12.09
CA LEU A 65 -11.34 -13.97 -13.39
C LEU A 65 -12.22 -14.96 -14.13
N VAL A 66 -11.80 -16.23 -14.20
CA VAL A 66 -12.59 -17.28 -14.85
C VAL A 66 -13.87 -17.55 -14.06
N TYR A 67 -13.81 -17.57 -12.73
CA TYR A 67 -14.99 -17.68 -11.87
C TYR A 67 -15.99 -16.53 -12.09
N ARG A 68 -15.50 -15.30 -12.30
CA ARG A 68 -16.29 -14.11 -12.61
C ARG A 68 -16.69 -13.98 -14.07
N GLU A 69 -16.36 -14.97 -14.90
CA GLU A 69 -16.66 -14.99 -16.34
C GLU A 69 -16.07 -13.79 -17.11
N VAL A 70 -14.97 -13.21 -16.62
CA VAL A 70 -14.24 -12.16 -17.35
C VAL A 70 -13.67 -12.73 -18.65
N TRP A 71 -13.17 -13.96 -18.60
CA TRP A 71 -12.89 -14.77 -19.77
C TRP A 71 -13.19 -16.24 -19.50
N GLY A 72 -13.27 -17.03 -20.56
CA GLY A 72 -13.50 -18.46 -20.44
C GLY A 72 -13.10 -19.25 -21.68
N TYR A 73 -13.28 -20.56 -21.59
CA TYR A 73 -12.82 -21.52 -22.61
C TYR A 73 -14.00 -22.36 -23.11
N PRO A 74 -14.24 -22.44 -24.43
CA PRO A 74 -15.27 -23.30 -24.97
C PRO A 74 -15.00 -24.80 -24.71
N ALA A 75 -16.07 -25.59 -24.70
CA ALA A 75 -15.97 -27.04 -24.55
C ALA A 75 -15.04 -27.69 -25.59
N GLY A 76 -14.19 -28.62 -25.14
CA GLY A 76 -13.23 -29.32 -26.00
C GLY A 76 -12.01 -28.51 -26.42
N ARG A 77 -11.79 -27.30 -25.87
CA ARG A 77 -10.58 -26.50 -26.15
C ARG A 77 -9.44 -26.69 -25.17
N VAL A 78 -9.72 -27.26 -24.01
CA VAL A 78 -8.75 -27.45 -22.90
C VAL A 78 -8.67 -28.92 -22.50
N LEU A 79 -7.50 -29.35 -22.01
CA LEU A 79 -7.23 -30.73 -21.61
C LEU A 79 -7.85 -31.07 -20.26
N ALA A 80 -7.67 -30.20 -19.27
CA ALA A 80 -8.17 -30.36 -17.91
C ALA A 80 -8.18 -29.00 -17.18
N THR A 81 -8.95 -28.89 -16.10
CA THR A 81 -8.97 -27.70 -15.23
C THR A 81 -8.55 -28.07 -13.82
N ILE A 82 -7.87 -27.13 -13.14
CA ILE A 82 -7.61 -27.18 -11.70
C ILE A 82 -8.23 -25.92 -11.10
N GLY A 83 -9.24 -26.09 -10.26
CA GLY A 83 -10.14 -24.98 -9.92
C GLY A 83 -10.97 -24.58 -11.14
N TYR A 84 -10.97 -23.29 -11.48
CA TYR A 84 -11.67 -22.76 -12.66
C TYR A 84 -10.78 -22.68 -13.90
N VAL A 85 -9.46 -22.74 -13.72
CA VAL A 85 -8.47 -22.42 -14.75
C VAL A 85 -7.91 -23.68 -15.42
N PRO A 86 -7.68 -23.69 -16.75
CA PRO A 86 -7.07 -24.80 -17.46
C PRO A 86 -5.62 -25.08 -17.08
N VAL A 87 -5.18 -26.34 -17.14
CA VAL A 87 -3.78 -26.73 -16.93
C VAL A 87 -2.82 -26.03 -17.90
N GLU A 88 -3.30 -25.71 -19.10
CA GLU A 88 -2.56 -24.96 -20.10
C GLU A 88 -2.31 -23.51 -19.68
N GLU A 89 -3.25 -22.86 -19.01
CA GLU A 89 -3.08 -21.49 -18.51
C GLU A 89 -2.02 -21.45 -17.39
N TYR A 90 -2.04 -22.43 -16.48
CA TYR A 90 -0.95 -22.60 -15.52
C TYR A 90 0.41 -22.83 -16.19
N ALA A 91 0.43 -23.55 -17.31
CA ALA A 91 1.65 -23.71 -18.12
C ALA A 91 2.04 -22.38 -18.77
N PHE A 92 1.08 -21.56 -19.21
CA PHE A 92 1.33 -20.22 -19.76
C PHE A 92 2.06 -19.33 -18.76
N PHE A 93 1.69 -19.32 -17.47
CA PHE A 93 2.39 -18.55 -16.44
C PHE A 93 3.89 -18.87 -16.40
N VAL A 94 4.22 -20.17 -16.48
CA VAL A 94 5.59 -20.67 -16.50
C VAL A 94 6.28 -20.31 -17.82
N ILE A 95 5.63 -20.55 -18.96
CA ILE A 95 6.18 -20.33 -20.29
C ILE A 95 6.47 -18.85 -20.53
N GLN A 96 5.54 -17.95 -20.18
CA GLN A 96 5.73 -16.51 -20.30
C GLN A 96 6.90 -16.06 -19.41
N THR A 97 6.92 -16.47 -18.14
CA THR A 97 7.97 -16.06 -17.20
C THR A 97 9.35 -16.53 -17.66
N LEU A 98 9.46 -17.78 -18.10
CA LEU A 98 10.70 -18.32 -18.67
C LEU A 98 11.10 -17.56 -19.94
N GLY A 99 10.18 -17.40 -20.89
CA GLY A 99 10.48 -16.77 -22.17
C GLY A 99 10.90 -15.32 -22.02
N VAL A 100 10.15 -14.51 -21.26
CA VAL A 100 10.47 -13.10 -20.99
C VAL A 100 11.79 -12.99 -20.22
N GLY A 101 12.03 -13.83 -19.22
CA GLY A 101 13.26 -13.83 -18.44
C GLY A 101 14.50 -14.22 -19.26
N LEU A 102 14.39 -15.24 -20.11
CA LEU A 102 15.48 -15.64 -21.01
C LEU A 102 15.73 -14.62 -22.12
N PHE A 103 14.67 -13.97 -22.61
CA PHE A 103 14.79 -12.85 -23.54
C PHE A 103 15.50 -11.66 -22.89
N LEU A 104 15.14 -11.31 -21.65
CA LEU A 104 15.85 -10.30 -20.86
C LEU A 104 17.34 -10.65 -20.73
N PHE A 105 17.71 -11.91 -20.46
CA PHE A 105 19.11 -12.33 -20.43
C PHE A 105 19.81 -12.17 -21.78
N ALA A 106 19.13 -12.48 -22.89
CA ALA A 106 19.66 -12.25 -24.22
C ALA A 106 19.94 -10.77 -24.49
N LEU A 107 18.99 -9.90 -24.13
CA LEU A 107 19.16 -8.46 -24.26
C LEU A 107 20.21 -7.90 -23.30
N ALA A 108 20.32 -8.44 -22.09
CA ALA A 108 21.33 -8.04 -21.10
C ALA A 108 22.76 -8.20 -21.64
N ARG A 109 23.00 -9.28 -22.39
CA ARG A 109 24.26 -9.55 -23.09
C ARG A 109 24.50 -8.56 -24.25
N ALA A 110 23.43 -8.11 -24.92
CA ALA A 110 23.51 -7.25 -26.09
C ALA A 110 23.67 -5.76 -25.73
N PHE A 111 22.95 -5.26 -24.72
CA PHE A 111 22.94 -3.85 -24.31
C PHE A 111 24.07 -3.48 -23.33
N GLY A 112 25.22 -4.17 -23.41
CA GLY A 112 26.29 -4.14 -22.41
C GLY A 112 26.70 -2.76 -21.85
N ARG A 113 26.82 -2.75 -20.50
CA ARG A 113 27.47 -1.84 -19.54
C ARG A 113 26.55 -1.57 -18.35
N LEU A 114 26.92 -2.08 -17.18
CA LEU A 114 26.30 -1.72 -15.91
C LEU A 114 26.93 -0.47 -15.32
N ASP A 115 26.04 0.42 -14.90
CA ASP A 115 26.39 1.45 -13.95
C ASP A 115 26.23 0.86 -12.54
N HIS A 116 27.33 0.85 -11.77
CA HIS A 116 27.34 0.41 -10.38
C HIS A 116 26.99 1.54 -9.41
N HIS A 117 26.72 2.75 -9.92
CA HIS A 117 26.47 3.94 -9.11
C HIS A 117 25.03 3.97 -8.57
N ASP A 118 24.89 4.36 -7.29
CA ASP A 118 23.58 4.71 -6.72
C ASP A 118 23.22 6.14 -7.15
N PRO A 119 22.08 6.38 -7.84
CA PRO A 119 21.69 7.69 -8.36
C PRO A 119 21.44 8.79 -7.32
N GLY A 120 21.53 8.49 -6.02
CA GLY A 120 21.49 9.48 -4.95
C GLY A 120 20.13 10.22 -4.84
N PRO A 121 20.11 11.53 -4.52
CA PRO A 121 18.88 12.27 -4.26
C PRO A 121 17.90 12.36 -5.45
N ALA A 122 18.40 12.51 -6.68
CA ALA A 122 17.58 12.54 -7.89
C ALA A 122 16.86 11.19 -8.09
N GLY A 123 17.55 10.07 -7.82
CA GLY A 123 16.96 8.74 -7.83
C GLY A 123 15.81 8.60 -6.83
N ARG A 124 15.93 9.18 -5.63
CA ARG A 124 14.85 9.14 -4.63
C ARG A 124 13.56 9.79 -5.13
N ARG A 125 13.64 10.93 -5.83
CA ARG A 125 12.46 11.60 -6.40
C ARG A 125 11.79 10.75 -7.48
N VAL A 126 12.58 10.16 -8.39
CA VAL A 126 12.05 9.27 -9.44
C VAL A 126 11.28 8.10 -8.85
N ARG A 127 11.84 7.45 -7.82
CA ARG A 127 11.17 6.34 -7.13
C ARG A 127 9.87 6.78 -6.45
N ALA A 128 9.90 7.89 -5.70
CA ALA A 128 8.75 8.37 -4.96
C ALA A 128 7.60 8.79 -5.89
N VAL A 129 7.90 9.58 -6.92
CA VAL A 129 6.88 10.05 -7.89
C VAL A 129 6.28 8.88 -8.66
N GLY A 130 7.11 7.99 -9.21
CA GLY A 130 6.56 6.86 -9.97
C GLY A 130 5.80 5.86 -9.09
N ALA A 131 6.25 5.60 -7.85
CA ALA A 131 5.48 4.79 -6.92
C ALA A 131 4.13 5.43 -6.58
N ALA A 132 4.09 6.75 -6.34
CA ALA A 132 2.84 7.47 -6.10
C ALA A 132 1.88 7.42 -7.30
N LEU A 133 2.38 7.59 -8.52
CA LEU A 133 1.57 7.47 -9.74
C LEU A 133 1.01 6.06 -9.93
N LEU A 134 1.82 5.02 -9.69
CA LEU A 134 1.40 3.62 -9.79
C LEU A 134 0.36 3.27 -8.72
N LEU A 135 0.52 3.77 -7.49
CA LEU A 135 -0.48 3.62 -6.43
C LEU A 135 -1.77 4.38 -6.75
N GLY A 136 -1.67 5.58 -7.34
CA GLY A 136 -2.83 6.31 -7.87
C GLY A 136 -3.57 5.53 -8.96
N GLY A 137 -2.83 4.86 -9.85
CA GLY A 137 -3.40 3.94 -10.84
C GLY A 137 -4.08 2.72 -10.20
N ALA A 138 -3.50 2.15 -9.14
CA ALA A 138 -4.12 1.07 -8.39
C ALA A 138 -5.43 1.51 -7.72
N ALA A 139 -5.45 2.71 -7.12
CA ALA A 139 -6.65 3.30 -6.54
C ALA A 139 -7.73 3.57 -7.59
N ALA A 140 -7.35 4.09 -8.78
CA ALA A 140 -8.27 4.21 -9.90
C ALA A 140 -8.81 2.85 -10.37
N GLY A 141 -7.98 1.81 -10.32
CA GLY A 141 -8.39 0.43 -10.56
C GLY A 141 -9.44 -0.07 -9.58
N VAL A 142 -9.24 0.19 -8.28
CA VAL A 142 -10.23 -0.10 -7.24
C VAL A 142 -11.55 0.62 -7.51
N LEU A 143 -11.49 1.89 -7.92
CA LEU A 143 -12.70 2.63 -8.32
C LEU A 143 -13.36 2.00 -9.57
N ALA A 144 -12.60 1.52 -10.54
CA ALA A 144 -13.14 0.85 -11.73
C ALA A 144 -13.94 -0.42 -11.39
N LEU A 145 -13.55 -1.15 -10.32
CA LEU A 145 -14.27 -2.33 -9.82
C LEU A 145 -15.70 -2.03 -9.34
N THR A 146 -16.07 -0.76 -9.14
CA THR A 146 -17.45 -0.36 -8.78
C THR A 146 -18.43 -0.41 -9.95
N THR A 147 -17.94 -0.66 -11.17
CA THR A 147 -18.73 -0.73 -12.41
C THR A 147 -18.51 -2.07 -13.10
N GLU A 148 -19.54 -2.62 -13.75
CA GLU A 148 -19.42 -3.90 -14.45
C GLU A 148 -18.35 -3.85 -15.56
N SER A 149 -18.43 -2.86 -16.45
CA SER A 149 -17.46 -2.66 -17.55
C SER A 149 -16.03 -2.37 -17.09
N GLY A 150 -15.86 -1.87 -15.86
CA GLY A 150 -14.56 -1.60 -15.27
C GLY A 150 -13.93 -2.83 -14.58
N THR A 151 -14.63 -3.96 -14.50
CA THR A 151 -14.20 -5.12 -13.72
C THR A 151 -12.85 -5.65 -14.19
N TYR A 152 -12.65 -5.92 -15.48
CA TYR A 152 -11.38 -6.49 -15.95
C TYR A 152 -10.21 -5.52 -15.78
N LEU A 153 -10.39 -4.24 -16.16
CA LEU A 153 -9.37 -3.20 -15.96
C LEU A 153 -9.02 -3.03 -14.48
N GLY A 154 -10.04 -2.99 -13.62
CA GLY A 154 -9.90 -2.84 -12.18
C GLY A 154 -9.14 -4.01 -11.58
N LEU A 155 -9.44 -5.25 -11.98
CA LEU A 155 -8.74 -6.43 -11.51
C LEU A 155 -7.28 -6.46 -11.96
N ILE A 156 -6.94 -6.02 -13.18
CA ILE A 156 -5.54 -5.90 -13.61
C ILE A 156 -4.81 -4.86 -12.76
N THR A 157 -5.38 -3.65 -12.66
CA THR A 157 -4.68 -2.49 -12.11
C THR A 157 -4.61 -2.51 -10.58
N ALA A 158 -5.70 -2.86 -9.90
CA ALA A 158 -5.73 -2.99 -8.44
C ALA A 158 -4.86 -4.15 -7.94
N TRP A 159 -4.72 -5.22 -8.72
CA TRP A 159 -3.90 -6.38 -8.35
C TRP A 159 -2.40 -6.16 -8.64
N ALA A 160 -2.07 -5.67 -9.83
CA ALA A 160 -0.68 -5.63 -10.27
C ALA A 160 0.06 -4.34 -9.90
N LEU A 161 -0.59 -3.18 -10.02
CA LEU A 161 0.09 -1.90 -9.84
C LEU A 161 0.65 -1.66 -8.43
N PRO A 162 0.07 -2.19 -7.32
CA PRO A 162 0.73 -2.12 -6.01
C PRO A 162 2.10 -2.82 -5.99
N VAL A 163 2.21 -3.98 -6.67
CA VAL A 163 3.48 -4.72 -6.79
C VAL A 163 4.46 -3.96 -7.69
N VAL A 164 4.00 -3.42 -8.81
CA VAL A 164 4.83 -2.58 -9.69
C VAL A 164 5.29 -1.32 -8.95
N ALA A 165 4.44 -0.70 -8.12
CA ALA A 165 4.77 0.44 -7.29
C ALA A 165 5.86 0.09 -6.26
N LEU A 166 5.82 -1.10 -5.67
CA LEU A 166 6.87 -1.59 -4.77
C LEU A 166 8.19 -1.80 -5.50
N GLN A 167 8.16 -2.44 -6.68
CA GLN A 167 9.36 -2.63 -7.52
C GLN A 167 9.95 -1.27 -7.93
N TRP A 168 9.11 -0.34 -8.38
CA TRP A 168 9.52 1.01 -8.75
C TRP A 168 10.01 1.83 -7.56
N GLY A 169 9.33 1.76 -6.42
CA GLY A 169 9.73 2.43 -5.18
C GLY A 169 11.09 1.95 -4.68
N PHE A 170 11.40 0.67 -4.88
CA PHE A 170 12.69 0.07 -4.53
C PHE A 170 13.82 0.50 -5.49
N GLY A 171 13.58 0.49 -6.80
CA GLY A 171 14.63 0.64 -7.80
C GLY A 171 14.26 1.26 -9.15
N GLY A 172 13.20 2.05 -9.22
CA GLY A 172 12.78 2.78 -10.43
C GLY A 172 13.88 3.69 -10.99
N ASP A 173 14.74 4.23 -10.13
CA ASP A 173 15.94 4.96 -10.51
C ASP A 173 16.96 4.09 -11.28
N LEU A 174 17.07 2.81 -10.93
CA LEU A 174 17.92 1.83 -11.61
C LEU A 174 17.28 1.39 -12.94
N LEU A 175 15.95 1.22 -12.96
CA LEU A 175 15.19 0.84 -14.15
C LEU A 175 15.27 1.93 -15.23
N VAL A 176 15.11 3.21 -14.86
CA VAL A 176 15.19 4.35 -15.80
C VAL A 176 16.58 4.46 -16.43
N ARG A 177 17.66 4.20 -15.68
CA ARG A 177 19.02 4.17 -16.26
C ARG A 177 19.21 3.05 -17.28
N ARG A 178 18.37 2.02 -17.22
CA ARG A 178 18.32 0.88 -18.15
C ARG A 178 17.13 0.92 -19.09
N TRP A 179 16.53 2.09 -19.34
CA TRP A 179 15.26 2.19 -20.07
C TRP A 179 15.30 1.47 -21.42
N ARG A 180 16.40 1.49 -22.19
CA ARG A 180 16.48 0.76 -23.47
C ARG A 180 16.30 -0.74 -23.30
N LEU A 181 17.03 -1.33 -22.35
CA LEU A 181 16.93 -2.75 -22.03
C LEU A 181 15.52 -3.09 -21.53
N VAL A 182 15.01 -2.31 -20.56
CA VAL A 182 13.71 -2.54 -19.92
C VAL A 182 12.57 -2.40 -20.93
N THR A 183 12.55 -1.32 -21.70
CA THR A 183 11.53 -1.06 -22.71
C THR A 183 11.52 -2.14 -23.80
N VAL A 184 12.68 -2.56 -24.32
CA VAL A 184 12.72 -3.60 -25.35
C VAL A 184 12.34 -4.98 -24.77
N ALA A 185 12.78 -5.29 -23.55
CA ALA A 185 12.43 -6.54 -22.85
C ALA A 185 10.93 -6.65 -22.54
N ILE A 186 10.23 -5.53 -22.39
CA ILE A 186 8.77 -5.50 -22.20
C ILE A 186 8.06 -5.50 -23.57
N ALA A 187 8.42 -4.55 -24.44
CA ALA A 187 7.67 -4.29 -25.67
C ALA A 187 7.68 -5.47 -26.65
N VAL A 188 8.83 -6.14 -26.84
CA VAL A 188 8.93 -7.23 -27.83
C VAL A 188 8.08 -8.44 -27.43
N PRO A 189 8.20 -9.00 -26.22
CA PRO A 189 7.30 -10.06 -25.78
C PRO A 189 5.83 -9.63 -25.73
N THR A 190 5.53 -8.39 -25.32
CA THR A 190 4.16 -7.87 -25.30
C THR A 190 3.53 -7.87 -26.68
N VAL A 191 4.21 -7.30 -27.69
CA VAL A 191 3.68 -7.26 -29.06
C VAL A 191 3.52 -8.67 -29.63
N TYR A 192 4.47 -9.57 -29.34
CA TYR A 192 4.36 -10.97 -29.75
C TYR A 192 3.11 -11.64 -29.15
N LEU A 193 2.88 -11.47 -27.85
CA LEU A 193 1.73 -12.03 -27.14
C LEU A 193 0.41 -11.39 -27.60
N TRP A 194 0.38 -10.10 -27.88
CA TRP A 194 -0.80 -9.44 -28.46
C TRP A 194 -1.21 -10.07 -29.79
N ILE A 195 -0.24 -10.34 -30.67
CA ILE A 195 -0.51 -10.97 -31.96
C ILE A 195 -1.02 -12.41 -31.75
N ALA A 196 -0.36 -13.18 -30.89
CA ALA A 196 -0.74 -14.57 -30.63
C ALA A 196 -2.14 -14.66 -30.00
N ASP A 197 -2.42 -13.81 -29.01
CA ASP A 197 -3.70 -13.78 -28.30
C ASP A 197 -4.85 -13.31 -29.20
N ARG A 198 -4.62 -12.27 -30.01
CA ARG A 198 -5.60 -11.83 -31.01
C ARG A 198 -6.00 -12.95 -31.97
N LEU A 199 -5.05 -13.79 -32.38
CA LEU A 199 -5.33 -14.97 -33.22
C LEU A 199 -6.11 -16.03 -32.44
N ALA A 200 -5.74 -16.31 -31.19
CA ALA A 200 -6.41 -17.29 -30.34
C ALA A 200 -7.89 -16.94 -30.06
N ILE A 201 -8.18 -15.67 -29.76
CA ILE A 201 -9.56 -15.16 -29.64
C ILE A 201 -10.30 -15.33 -30.97
N GLY A 202 -9.65 -15.01 -32.10
CA GLY A 202 -10.22 -15.19 -33.44
C GLY A 202 -10.54 -16.66 -33.79
N TRP A 203 -9.81 -17.61 -33.21
CA TRP A 203 -10.03 -19.05 -33.37
C TRP A 203 -10.86 -19.69 -32.25
N THR A 204 -11.46 -18.85 -31.41
CA THR A 204 -12.32 -19.25 -30.30
C THR A 204 -11.67 -20.32 -29.41
N ILE A 205 -10.37 -20.14 -29.12
CA ILE A 205 -9.68 -20.97 -28.13
C ILE A 205 -10.11 -20.53 -26.72
N TRP A 206 -10.22 -19.22 -26.52
CA TRP A 206 -10.88 -18.57 -25.37
C TRP A 206 -11.69 -17.36 -25.86
N TRP A 207 -12.54 -16.83 -24.99
CA TRP A 207 -13.36 -15.65 -25.22
C TRP A 207 -13.22 -14.68 -24.04
N ILE A 208 -13.48 -13.39 -24.26
CA ILE A 208 -13.45 -12.33 -23.25
C ILE A 208 -14.83 -11.66 -23.20
N SER A 209 -15.36 -11.44 -21.99
CA SER A 209 -16.69 -10.83 -21.79
C SER A 209 -16.74 -9.40 -22.34
N PRO A 210 -17.68 -9.08 -23.24
CA PRO A 210 -17.97 -7.71 -23.63
C PRO A 210 -18.52 -6.84 -22.50
N GLU A 211 -19.22 -7.43 -21.53
CA GLU A 211 -19.91 -6.74 -20.44
C GLU A 211 -18.93 -6.30 -19.33
N LEU A 212 -17.89 -7.11 -19.08
CA LEU A 212 -16.90 -6.87 -18.04
C LEU A 212 -15.66 -6.12 -18.53
N THR A 213 -15.72 -5.60 -19.77
CA THR A 213 -14.68 -4.78 -20.41
C THR A 213 -15.22 -3.44 -20.88
N ILE A 214 -14.32 -2.47 -21.06
CA ILE A 214 -14.63 -1.09 -21.50
C ILE A 214 -15.08 -1.07 -22.97
N GLY A 215 -14.80 -2.13 -23.73
CA GLY A 215 -15.20 -2.27 -25.14
C GLY A 215 -14.25 -1.61 -26.14
N TRP A 216 -13.20 -0.93 -25.69
CA TRP A 216 -12.15 -0.41 -26.58
C TRP A 216 -11.23 -1.55 -27.06
N ARG A 217 -11.11 -1.71 -28.40
CA ARG A 217 -10.42 -2.86 -29.02
C ARG A 217 -9.35 -2.45 -30.04
N PRO A 218 -8.22 -1.86 -29.63
CA PRO A 218 -7.13 -1.52 -30.57
C PRO A 218 -6.66 -2.76 -31.33
N PHE A 219 -6.59 -2.68 -32.66
CA PHE A 219 -6.22 -3.79 -33.55
C PHE A 219 -7.08 -5.07 -33.37
N GLY A 220 -8.29 -4.92 -32.83
CA GLY A 220 -9.23 -6.01 -32.57
C GLY A 220 -8.93 -6.83 -31.31
N LEU A 221 -8.01 -6.39 -30.45
CA LEU A 221 -7.73 -6.97 -29.15
C LEU A 221 -8.35 -6.09 -28.05
N PRO A 222 -9.08 -6.63 -27.06
CA PRO A 222 -9.54 -5.83 -25.91
C PRO A 222 -8.38 -5.07 -25.25
N PHE A 223 -8.63 -3.81 -24.90
CA PHE A 223 -7.61 -2.95 -24.29
C PHE A 223 -7.06 -3.55 -23.00
N GLU A 224 -7.93 -4.14 -22.18
CA GLU A 224 -7.58 -4.81 -20.94
C GLU A 224 -6.64 -5.98 -21.18
N GLU A 225 -6.89 -6.77 -22.22
CA GLU A 225 -6.03 -7.88 -22.62
C GLU A 225 -4.66 -7.39 -23.11
N ALA A 226 -4.65 -6.31 -23.88
CA ALA A 226 -3.42 -5.67 -24.30
C ALA A 226 -2.62 -5.17 -23.07
N LEU A 227 -3.29 -4.56 -22.11
CA LEU A 227 -2.71 -4.08 -20.86
C LEU A 227 -2.22 -5.23 -19.98
N PHE A 228 -2.94 -6.34 -19.90
CA PHE A 228 -2.56 -7.53 -19.15
C PHE A 228 -1.17 -8.03 -19.56
N PHE A 229 -0.91 -8.19 -20.86
CA PHE A 229 0.42 -8.59 -21.35
C PHE A 229 1.51 -7.54 -21.12
N VAL A 230 1.17 -6.24 -21.13
CA VAL A 230 2.14 -5.19 -20.74
C VAL A 230 2.51 -5.34 -19.27
N VAL A 231 1.51 -5.44 -18.40
CA VAL A 231 1.67 -5.43 -16.95
C VAL A 231 2.39 -6.69 -16.46
N THR A 232 2.05 -7.87 -16.99
CA THR A 232 2.74 -9.13 -16.65
C THR A 232 4.21 -9.08 -17.08
N ASN A 233 4.51 -8.57 -18.27
CA ASN A 233 5.89 -8.39 -18.71
C ASN A 233 6.65 -7.32 -17.88
N VAL A 234 5.98 -6.24 -17.47
CA VAL A 234 6.54 -5.24 -16.54
C VAL A 234 6.93 -5.91 -15.22
N LEU A 235 6.04 -6.69 -14.60
CA LEU A 235 6.29 -7.38 -13.33
C LEU A 235 7.53 -8.29 -13.41
N ILE A 236 7.65 -9.06 -14.48
CA ILE A 236 8.79 -9.97 -14.72
C ILE A 236 10.08 -9.15 -14.95
N VAL A 237 10.06 -8.22 -15.90
CA VAL A 237 11.25 -7.47 -16.31
C VAL A 237 11.77 -6.58 -15.18
N PHE A 238 10.89 -5.88 -14.46
CA PHE A 238 11.28 -5.09 -13.30
C PHE A 238 11.85 -5.98 -12.20
N GLY A 239 11.12 -7.03 -11.82
CA GLY A 239 11.54 -7.94 -10.75
C GLY A 239 12.93 -8.54 -11.02
N MET A 240 13.13 -9.10 -12.22
CA MET A 240 14.40 -9.74 -12.58
C MET A 240 15.53 -8.73 -12.73
N THR A 241 15.29 -7.58 -13.37
CA THR A 241 16.31 -6.53 -13.53
C THR A 241 16.78 -6.03 -12.16
N LEU A 242 15.85 -5.80 -11.23
CA LEU A 242 16.15 -5.37 -9.87
C LEU A 242 16.86 -6.47 -9.07
N ALA A 243 16.41 -7.71 -9.16
CA ALA A 243 17.04 -8.83 -8.43
C ALA A 243 18.50 -9.05 -8.86
N LEU A 244 18.81 -8.81 -10.13
CA LEU A 244 20.14 -8.95 -10.70
C LEU A 244 21.02 -7.73 -10.42
N HIS A 245 20.44 -6.54 -10.33
CA HIS A 245 21.20 -5.31 -10.21
C HIS A 245 22.14 -5.31 -8.97
N PRO A 246 23.44 -4.97 -9.13
CA PRO A 246 24.43 -5.07 -8.06
C PRO A 246 24.12 -4.17 -6.85
N VAL A 247 23.49 -3.01 -7.09
CA VAL A 247 23.08 -2.04 -6.05
C VAL A 247 21.91 -2.55 -5.20
N SER A 248 21.11 -3.49 -5.69
CA SER A 248 19.88 -3.92 -5.02
C SER A 248 20.14 -4.60 -3.68
N LEU A 249 21.14 -5.48 -3.56
CA LEU A 249 21.40 -6.15 -2.29
C LEU A 249 21.95 -5.20 -1.21
N PRO A 250 22.95 -4.32 -1.49
CA PRO A 250 23.34 -3.27 -0.55
C PRO A 250 22.15 -2.40 -0.10
N ARG A 251 21.26 -2.04 -1.03
CA ARG A 251 20.06 -1.24 -0.76
C ARG A 251 19.06 -2.01 0.11
N LEU A 252 18.77 -3.27 -0.19
CA LEU A 252 17.92 -4.12 0.65
C LEU A 252 18.49 -4.24 2.06
N ARG A 253 19.81 -4.49 2.19
CA ARG A 253 20.49 -4.54 3.49
C ARG A 253 20.46 -3.20 4.22
N SER A 254 20.50 -2.06 3.54
CA SER A 254 20.40 -0.75 4.20
C SER A 254 18.98 -0.48 4.67
N LEU A 255 17.95 -0.84 3.88
CA LEU A 255 16.54 -0.77 4.28
C LEU A 255 16.24 -1.65 5.48
N LEU A 256 16.68 -2.91 5.47
CA LEU A 256 16.50 -3.83 6.60
C LEU A 256 17.20 -3.32 7.86
N ARG A 257 18.43 -2.82 7.74
CA ARG A 257 19.14 -2.20 8.88
C ARG A 257 18.43 -0.94 9.39
N ALA A 258 17.88 -0.12 8.50
CA ALA A 258 17.09 1.05 8.89
C ALA A 258 15.81 0.64 9.62
N ALA A 259 15.11 -0.39 9.14
CA ALA A 259 13.92 -0.94 9.80
C ALA A 259 14.25 -1.50 11.20
N LEU A 260 15.37 -2.21 11.34
CA LEU A 260 15.83 -2.71 12.65
C LEU A 260 16.23 -1.59 13.61
N ARG A 261 16.76 -0.47 13.10
CA ARG A 261 17.11 0.71 13.91
C ARG A 261 15.90 1.55 14.30
N ALA A 262 14.82 1.49 13.53
CA ALA A 262 13.59 2.24 13.76
C ALA A 262 12.36 1.34 13.54
N PRO A 263 12.15 0.32 14.40
CA PRO A 263 11.13 -0.70 14.22
C PRO A 263 9.69 -0.16 14.32
N TRP A 264 9.49 1.06 14.83
CA TRP A 264 8.20 1.74 14.75
C TRP A 264 7.81 2.10 13.31
N ARG A 265 8.76 2.35 12.40
CA ARG A 265 8.44 2.79 11.02
C ARG A 265 7.69 1.72 10.22
N PRO A 266 8.10 0.43 10.21
CA PRO A 266 7.28 -0.62 9.63
C PRO A 266 5.87 -0.70 10.24
N LEU A 267 5.73 -0.51 11.55
CA LEU A 267 4.42 -0.52 12.21
C LEU A 267 3.54 0.66 11.75
N LEU A 268 4.12 1.84 11.52
CA LEU A 268 3.41 2.97 10.91
C LEU A 268 2.98 2.65 9.47
N VAL A 269 3.79 1.92 8.70
CA VAL A 269 3.37 1.48 7.35
C VAL A 269 2.20 0.51 7.45
N LEU A 270 2.25 -0.46 8.38
CA LEU A 270 1.15 -1.41 8.60
C LEU A 270 -0.13 -0.72 9.07
N TRP A 271 -0.02 0.28 9.94
CA TRP A 271 -1.13 1.16 10.33
C TRP A 271 -1.79 1.80 9.10
N ALA A 272 -1.01 2.51 8.27
CA ALA A 272 -1.56 3.19 7.10
C ALA A 272 -2.19 2.20 6.10
N LEU A 273 -1.53 1.05 5.86
CA LEU A 273 -2.03 0.01 4.97
C LEU A 273 -3.33 -0.62 5.48
N SER A 274 -3.49 -0.78 6.79
CA SER A 274 -4.70 -1.37 7.37
C SER A 274 -5.95 -0.49 7.23
N MET A 275 -5.79 0.81 6.93
CA MET A 275 -6.91 1.73 6.70
C MET A 275 -7.40 1.72 5.24
N VAL A 276 -6.58 1.24 4.29
CA VAL A 276 -6.92 1.26 2.85
C VAL A 276 -8.11 0.35 2.50
N PRO A 277 -8.24 -0.88 3.04
CA PRO A 277 -9.37 -1.75 2.73
C PRO A 277 -10.70 -1.31 3.35
N THR A 278 -10.67 -0.40 4.34
CA THR A 278 -11.84 -0.05 5.16
C THR A 278 -13.09 0.33 4.34
N PRO A 279 -13.01 1.16 3.29
CA PRO A 279 -14.19 1.50 2.49
C PRO A 279 -14.65 0.39 1.54
N LEU A 280 -13.78 -0.58 1.24
CA LEU A 280 -14.06 -1.68 0.30
C LEU A 280 -14.68 -2.90 0.98
N ALA A 281 -14.57 -2.97 2.31
CA ALA A 281 -15.08 -4.07 3.12
C ALA A 281 -15.73 -3.53 4.40
N PRO A 282 -16.92 -2.87 4.29
CA PRO A 282 -17.60 -2.24 5.42
C PRO A 282 -17.89 -3.20 6.58
N ASP A 283 -18.21 -4.46 6.29
CA ASP A 283 -18.45 -5.51 7.30
C ASP A 283 -17.24 -5.74 8.22
N PHE A 284 -16.04 -5.38 7.76
CA PHE A 284 -14.79 -5.52 8.50
C PHE A 284 -14.28 -4.20 9.07
N PHE A 285 -15.07 -3.11 8.98
CA PHE A 285 -14.67 -1.77 9.45
C PHE A 285 -14.11 -1.81 10.86
N ALA A 286 -14.82 -2.44 11.79
CA ALA A 286 -14.36 -2.53 13.17
C ALA A 286 -13.03 -3.26 13.31
N THR A 287 -12.85 -4.37 12.58
CA THR A 287 -11.60 -5.11 12.60
C THR A 287 -10.44 -4.24 12.10
N PHE A 288 -10.62 -3.50 11.01
CA PHE A 288 -9.61 -2.58 10.51
C PHE A 288 -9.35 -1.41 11.47
N ALA A 289 -10.38 -0.89 12.15
CA ALA A 289 -10.22 0.14 13.18
C ALA A 289 -9.36 -0.35 14.35
N TYR A 290 -9.59 -1.57 14.85
CA TYR A 290 -8.76 -2.16 15.92
C TYR A 290 -7.34 -2.48 15.46
N VAL A 291 -7.17 -3.04 14.27
CA VAL A 291 -5.85 -3.39 13.71
C VAL A 291 -5.02 -2.12 13.50
N SER A 292 -5.60 -1.09 12.87
CA SER A 292 -4.93 0.18 12.62
C SER A 292 -4.53 0.87 13.94
N THR A 293 -5.47 1.02 14.88
CA THR A 293 -5.22 1.63 16.19
C THR A 293 -4.15 0.87 16.97
N SER A 294 -4.16 -0.47 16.92
CA SER A 294 -3.14 -1.30 17.59
C SER A 294 -1.76 -1.12 16.99
N PHE A 295 -1.63 -1.11 15.66
CA PHE A 295 -0.34 -0.85 15.00
C PHE A 295 0.18 0.55 15.31
N LEU A 296 -0.70 1.56 15.33
CA LEU A 296 -0.33 2.92 15.67
C LEU A 296 0.13 3.04 17.13
N ALA A 297 -0.65 2.51 18.08
CA ALA A 297 -0.31 2.55 19.49
C ALA A 297 1.02 1.83 19.79
N LEU A 298 1.23 0.65 19.18
CA LEU A 298 2.48 -0.09 19.30
C LEU A 298 3.65 0.66 18.65
N ALA A 299 3.45 1.28 17.48
CA ALA A 299 4.48 2.09 16.83
C ALA A 299 4.93 3.25 17.73
N VAL A 300 3.97 3.98 18.29
CA VAL A 300 4.23 5.10 19.21
C VAL A 300 4.90 4.61 20.50
N LEU A 301 4.53 3.43 21.02
CA LEU A 301 5.17 2.83 22.18
C LEU A 301 6.63 2.45 21.90
N VAL A 302 6.90 1.78 20.78
CA VAL A 302 8.25 1.39 20.37
C VAL A 302 9.11 2.64 20.10
N TYR A 303 8.53 3.67 19.49
CA TYR A 303 9.16 4.99 19.33
C TYR A 303 9.53 5.59 20.69
N ALA A 304 8.57 5.68 21.61
CA ALA A 304 8.77 6.25 22.93
C ALA A 304 9.80 5.45 23.75
N TRP A 305 9.79 4.12 23.63
CA TRP A 305 10.77 3.25 24.30
C TRP A 305 12.20 3.53 23.83
N GLN A 306 12.43 3.68 22.53
CA GLN A 306 13.78 3.96 22.03
C GLN A 306 14.26 5.37 22.37
N ARG A 307 13.34 6.34 22.54
CA ARG A 307 13.67 7.74 22.84
C ARG A 307 13.78 8.06 24.33
N TYR A 308 12.90 7.48 25.13
CA TYR A 308 12.72 7.79 26.56
C TYR A 308 13.04 6.60 27.49
N GLY A 309 13.30 5.42 26.94
CA GLY A 309 13.59 4.22 27.72
C GLY A 309 12.36 3.71 28.47
N ARG A 310 12.58 3.15 29.67
CA ARG A 310 11.53 2.46 30.46
C ARG A 310 10.39 3.38 30.91
N VAL A 311 10.63 4.69 31.00
CA VAL A 311 9.59 5.69 31.34
C VAL A 311 8.45 5.68 30.33
N SER A 312 8.70 5.26 29.08
CA SER A 312 7.64 5.08 28.07
C SER A 312 6.51 4.14 28.49
N LEU A 313 6.80 3.10 29.29
CA LEU A 313 5.76 2.21 29.83
C LEU A 313 4.88 2.92 30.85
N ALA A 314 5.45 3.82 31.66
CA ALA A 314 4.70 4.64 32.60
C ALA A 314 3.87 5.70 31.86
N LEU A 315 4.43 6.34 30.82
CA LEU A 315 3.68 7.26 29.96
C LEU A 315 2.50 6.57 29.28
N PHE A 316 2.72 5.36 28.74
CA PHE A 316 1.65 4.54 28.17
C PHE A 316 0.58 4.20 29.21
N ALA A 317 0.98 3.70 30.39
CA ALA A 317 0.06 3.35 31.46
C ALA A 317 -0.77 4.56 31.93
N VAL A 318 -0.15 5.73 32.09
CA VAL A 318 -0.84 6.97 32.47
C VAL A 318 -1.84 7.38 31.39
N ALA A 319 -1.45 7.41 30.11
CA ALA A 319 -2.37 7.81 29.04
C ALA A 319 -3.52 6.80 28.87
N PHE A 320 -3.22 5.51 28.94
CA PHE A 320 -4.21 4.45 28.84
C PHE A 320 -5.22 4.51 29.99
N THR A 321 -4.74 4.59 31.23
CA THR A 321 -5.62 4.64 32.42
C THR A 321 -6.39 5.95 32.49
N PHE A 322 -5.79 7.08 32.11
CA PHE A 322 -6.48 8.35 31.96
C PHE A 322 -7.61 8.25 30.94
N GLY A 323 -7.35 7.67 29.76
CA GLY A 323 -8.36 7.44 28.73
C GLY A 323 -9.52 6.61 29.25
N VAL A 324 -9.26 5.45 29.87
CA VAL A 324 -10.34 4.64 30.46
C VAL A 324 -11.12 5.43 31.53
N ALA A 325 -10.44 6.17 32.40
CA ALA A 325 -11.09 6.88 33.50
C ALA A 325 -11.96 8.05 33.02
N VAL A 326 -11.47 8.85 32.08
CA VAL A 326 -12.21 10.03 31.59
C VAL A 326 -13.40 9.62 30.73
N GLU A 327 -13.26 8.56 29.94
CA GLU A 327 -14.33 7.99 29.10
C GLU A 327 -15.40 7.32 29.95
N TRP A 328 -14.99 6.53 30.96
CA TRP A 328 -15.93 5.94 31.91
C TRP A 328 -16.70 7.03 32.67
N LEU A 329 -16.03 8.10 33.09
CA LEU A 329 -16.69 9.23 33.72
C LEU A 329 -17.68 9.91 32.75
N GLY A 330 -17.26 10.13 31.50
CA GLY A 330 -18.05 10.71 30.43
C GLY A 330 -19.35 9.95 30.16
N GLU A 331 -19.24 8.64 29.93
CA GLU A 331 -20.39 7.78 29.65
C GLU A 331 -21.38 7.74 30.83
N ASN A 332 -20.90 7.72 32.08
CA ASN A 332 -21.77 7.60 33.26
C ASN A 332 -22.36 8.94 33.75
N THR A 333 -21.70 10.07 33.49
CA THR A 333 -22.10 11.38 34.05
C THR A 333 -22.48 12.42 32.99
N GLY A 334 -22.11 12.19 31.74
CA GLY A 334 -22.19 13.17 30.66
C GLY A 334 -21.09 14.24 30.67
N VAL A 335 -20.14 14.19 31.63
CA VAL A 335 -19.06 15.17 31.75
C VAL A 335 -17.71 14.48 31.50
N PRO A 336 -16.84 14.99 30.61
CA PRO A 336 -16.93 16.30 29.95
C PRO A 336 -17.55 16.28 28.54
N PHE A 337 -17.86 15.12 27.98
CA PHE A 337 -18.14 14.99 26.54
C PHE A 337 -19.59 15.26 26.12
N GLY A 338 -20.53 15.32 27.07
CA GLY A 338 -21.97 15.18 26.82
C GLY A 338 -22.43 13.77 27.14
N GLN A 339 -23.74 13.50 27.09
CA GLN A 339 -24.26 12.14 27.32
C GLN A 339 -24.10 11.31 26.04
N TYR A 340 -23.44 10.16 26.14
CA TYR A 340 -23.25 9.21 25.05
C TYR A 340 -23.21 7.78 25.59
N ALA A 341 -23.37 6.82 24.69
CA ALA A 341 -23.23 5.40 25.00
C ALA A 341 -22.36 4.73 23.94
N TYR A 342 -21.45 3.86 24.39
CA TYR A 342 -20.65 3.03 23.50
C TYR A 342 -21.45 1.84 22.96
N THR A 343 -21.44 1.71 21.63
CA THR A 343 -22.06 0.58 20.90
C THR A 343 -21.05 -0.19 20.05
N ALA A 344 -19.78 0.23 20.08
CA ALA A 344 -18.70 -0.36 19.32
C ALA A 344 -18.51 -1.86 19.64
N PRO A 345 -18.39 -2.72 18.62
CA PRO A 345 -18.10 -4.14 18.84
C PRO A 345 -16.65 -4.34 19.27
N GLY A 346 -16.37 -5.41 20.01
CA GLY A 346 -15.00 -5.84 20.32
C GLY A 346 -14.61 -5.67 21.79
N PRO A 347 -13.30 -5.76 22.10
CA PRO A 347 -12.84 -5.73 23.47
C PRO A 347 -13.02 -4.34 24.10
N ALA A 348 -13.44 -4.32 25.36
CA ALA A 348 -13.66 -3.13 26.17
C ALA A 348 -13.06 -3.28 27.58
N VAL A 349 -12.71 -2.16 28.20
CA VAL A 349 -12.23 -2.07 29.58
C VAL A 349 -13.15 -1.14 30.35
N LEU A 350 -13.85 -1.66 31.36
CA LEU A 350 -14.87 -0.92 32.11
C LEU A 350 -15.97 -0.31 31.21
N GLY A 351 -16.37 -1.01 30.13
CA GLY A 351 -17.34 -0.51 29.16
C GLY A 351 -16.75 0.33 28.01
N VAL A 352 -15.55 0.89 28.21
CA VAL A 352 -14.87 1.71 27.19
C VAL A 352 -14.19 0.82 26.14
N PRO A 353 -14.51 0.94 24.83
CA PRO A 353 -13.87 0.16 23.78
C PRO A 353 -12.36 0.35 23.76
N LEU A 354 -11.59 -0.74 23.65
CA LEU A 354 -10.12 -0.72 23.81
C LEU A 354 -9.40 0.19 22.80
N LEU A 355 -10.01 0.47 21.64
CA LEU A 355 -9.47 1.42 20.66
C LEU A 355 -9.35 2.84 21.23
N VAL A 356 -10.24 3.25 22.13
CA VAL A 356 -10.28 4.61 22.69
C VAL A 356 -9.08 4.91 23.59
N PRO A 357 -8.75 4.13 24.64
CA PRO A 357 -7.57 4.39 25.45
C PRO A 357 -6.25 4.18 24.69
N LEU A 358 -6.22 3.31 23.67
CA LEU A 358 -5.08 3.22 22.74
C LEU A 358 -4.94 4.48 21.88
N GLY A 359 -6.06 5.07 21.46
CA GLY A 359 -6.14 6.35 20.77
C GLY A 359 -5.63 7.50 21.63
N TRP A 360 -6.08 7.59 22.90
CA TRP A 360 -5.59 8.58 23.88
C TRP A 360 -4.06 8.55 24.02
N TRP A 361 -3.47 7.35 24.08
CA TRP A 361 -2.00 7.20 24.08
C TRP A 361 -1.37 7.71 22.79
N ALA A 362 -1.79 7.17 21.64
CA ALA A 362 -1.14 7.43 20.36
C ALA A 362 -1.27 8.91 19.96
N PHE A 363 -2.48 9.46 20.02
CA PHE A 363 -2.76 10.81 19.57
C PHE A 363 -2.26 11.88 20.54
N ALA A 364 -2.17 11.62 21.86
CA ALA A 364 -1.51 12.57 22.76
C ALA A 364 -0.02 12.72 22.44
N MET A 365 0.69 11.61 22.18
CA MET A 365 2.11 11.64 21.80
C MET A 365 2.32 12.31 20.43
N ILE A 366 1.45 12.03 19.45
CA ILE A 366 1.47 12.68 18.14
C ILE A 366 1.18 14.18 18.28
N ALA A 367 0.17 14.56 19.07
CA ALA A 367 -0.20 15.94 19.32
C ALA A 367 0.92 16.75 19.96
N ILE A 368 1.64 16.18 20.93
CA ILE A 368 2.84 16.78 21.51
C ILE A 368 3.92 16.97 20.44
N ALA A 369 4.19 15.96 19.60
CA ALA A 369 5.20 16.06 18.54
C ALA A 369 4.84 17.09 17.44
N VAL A 370 3.54 17.29 17.19
CA VAL A 370 3.00 18.31 16.28
C VAL A 370 3.03 19.71 16.91
N ALA A 371 3.07 19.85 18.23
CA ALA A 371 3.09 21.15 18.88
C ALA A 371 4.49 21.82 18.82
N PRO A 372 4.58 23.14 18.54
CA PRO A 372 5.82 23.89 18.66
C PRO A 372 6.56 23.66 19.98
N ARG A 373 7.90 23.68 19.94
CA ARG A 373 8.76 23.61 21.14
C ARG A 373 8.26 24.57 22.22
N GLY A 374 8.03 24.05 23.43
CA GLY A 374 7.53 24.83 24.56
C GLY A 374 6.05 25.26 24.48
N ARG A 375 5.29 24.83 23.45
CA ARG A 375 3.85 25.15 23.30
C ARG A 375 2.95 23.92 23.33
N ALA A 376 3.45 22.77 23.79
CA ALA A 376 2.69 21.52 23.88
C ALA A 376 1.34 21.70 24.59
N LEU A 377 1.29 22.36 25.75
CA LEU A 377 0.07 22.60 26.52
C LEU A 377 -0.98 23.45 25.79
N LEU A 378 -0.56 24.32 24.87
CA LEU A 378 -1.46 25.19 24.11
C LEU A 378 -1.93 24.52 22.81
N VAL A 379 -1.02 23.85 22.10
CA VAL A 379 -1.26 23.40 20.74
C VAL A 379 -1.67 21.93 20.68
N ALA A 380 -1.12 21.05 21.52
CA ALA A 380 -1.45 19.62 21.47
C ALA A 380 -2.95 19.33 21.71
N PRO A 381 -3.64 19.99 22.66
CA PRO A 381 -5.10 19.82 22.80
C PRO A 381 -5.89 20.26 21.56
N LEU A 382 -5.43 21.30 20.85
CA LEU A 382 -6.02 21.72 19.58
C LEU A 382 -5.77 20.69 18.46
N VAL A 383 -4.62 20.01 18.48
CA VAL A 383 -4.32 18.91 17.54
C VAL A 383 -5.30 17.75 17.76
N LEU A 384 -5.59 17.41 19.02
CA LEU A 384 -6.57 16.36 19.37
C LEU A 384 -7.96 16.72 18.84
N VAL A 385 -8.45 17.93 19.15
CA VAL A 385 -9.76 18.40 18.67
C VAL A 385 -9.82 18.47 17.14
N ALA A 386 -8.75 18.91 16.47
CA ALA A 386 -8.72 18.97 15.02
C ALA A 386 -8.85 17.59 14.36
N TRP A 387 -8.30 16.55 14.97
CA TRP A 387 -8.50 15.16 14.54
C TRP A 387 -9.90 14.65 14.86
N ASP A 388 -10.41 14.97 16.05
CA ASP A 388 -11.74 14.59 16.55
C ASP A 388 -12.88 15.11 15.66
N LEU A 389 -12.73 16.32 15.09
CA LEU A 389 -13.66 16.90 14.10
C LEU A 389 -13.91 16.00 12.87
N GLY A 390 -13.02 15.05 12.59
CA GLY A 390 -13.19 14.06 11.53
C GLY A 390 -13.51 12.67 12.05
N LEU A 391 -12.91 12.26 13.17
CA LEU A 391 -13.11 10.93 13.74
C LEU A 391 -14.56 10.72 14.22
N ASP A 392 -15.07 11.64 15.03
CA ASP A 392 -16.37 11.43 15.68
C ASP A 392 -17.54 11.38 14.70
N PRO A 393 -17.63 12.25 13.67
CA PRO A 393 -18.64 12.10 12.63
C PRO A 393 -18.61 10.70 11.99
N LEU A 394 -17.41 10.18 11.71
CA LEU A 394 -17.25 8.84 11.14
C LEU A 394 -17.69 7.76 12.14
N MET A 395 -17.32 7.86 13.41
CA MET A 395 -17.64 6.84 14.40
C MET A 395 -19.12 6.83 14.78
N VAL A 396 -19.78 8.00 14.78
CA VAL A 396 -21.24 8.10 14.94
C VAL A 396 -21.94 7.48 13.72
N ASP A 397 -21.51 7.80 12.50
CA ASP A 397 -22.05 7.21 11.27
C ASP A 397 -21.91 5.68 11.23
N GLN A 398 -20.77 5.17 11.68
CA GLN A 398 -20.49 3.73 11.76
C GLN A 398 -21.08 3.06 13.03
N GLY A 399 -21.81 3.81 13.86
CA GLY A 399 -22.51 3.28 15.04
C GLY A 399 -21.60 2.78 16.15
N PHE A 400 -20.40 3.36 16.31
CA PHE A 400 -19.47 3.03 17.41
C PHE A 400 -19.89 3.66 18.74
N TRP A 401 -20.51 4.82 18.68
CA TRP A 401 -21.16 5.47 19.81
C TRP A 401 -22.26 6.41 19.33
N THR A 402 -23.20 6.67 20.22
CA THR A 402 -24.32 7.59 19.96
C THR A 402 -24.42 8.60 21.09
N PHE A 403 -24.58 9.87 20.74
CA PHE A 403 -24.84 10.94 21.71
C PHE A 403 -26.34 11.13 21.93
N ALA A 404 -26.72 11.50 23.15
CA ALA A 404 -28.07 11.90 23.51
C ALA A 404 -28.24 13.43 23.46
N GLY A 405 -29.41 13.91 23.03
CA GLY A 405 -29.77 15.33 23.00
C GLY A 405 -29.63 16.00 21.63
N GLU A 406 -29.64 17.34 21.61
CA GLU A 406 -29.52 18.13 20.37
C GLU A 406 -28.10 18.03 19.80
N ALA A 407 -27.95 17.26 18.73
CA ALA A 407 -26.70 17.14 17.98
C ALA A 407 -26.37 18.45 17.24
N ALA A 408 -25.14 18.96 17.41
CA ALA A 408 -24.70 20.21 16.79
C ALA A 408 -23.85 19.99 15.53
N TYR A 409 -23.06 18.93 15.48
CA TYR A 409 -22.14 18.64 14.37
C TYR A 409 -22.12 17.14 14.08
N TYR A 410 -22.82 16.69 13.03
CA TYR A 410 -22.88 15.27 12.62
C TYR A 410 -23.22 14.29 13.76
N GLY A 411 -24.21 14.62 14.59
CA GLY A 411 -24.56 13.77 15.73
C GLY A 411 -23.74 14.03 17.00
N VAL A 412 -22.73 14.92 16.95
CA VAL A 412 -21.80 15.21 18.05
C VAL A 412 -22.16 16.55 18.72
N PRO A 413 -22.27 16.62 20.06
CA PRO A 413 -22.51 17.87 20.78
C PRO A 413 -21.24 18.71 20.91
N LEU A 414 -21.36 20.03 21.01
CA LEU A 414 -20.20 20.92 21.17
C LEU A 414 -19.43 20.70 22.49
N SER A 415 -20.10 20.14 23.51
CA SER A 415 -19.46 19.73 24.77
C SER A 415 -18.36 18.69 24.53
N ASN A 416 -18.50 17.83 23.53
CA ASN A 416 -17.52 16.80 23.21
C ASN A 416 -16.17 17.41 22.85
N PHE A 417 -16.14 18.36 21.93
CA PHE A 417 -14.92 19.04 21.52
C PHE A 417 -14.29 19.86 22.66
N ALA A 418 -15.11 20.48 23.51
CA ALA A 418 -14.62 21.16 24.71
C ALA A 418 -14.02 20.16 25.73
N GLY A 419 -14.64 19.00 25.87
CA GLY A 419 -14.18 17.91 26.72
C GLY A 419 -12.87 17.30 26.23
N TRP A 420 -12.72 17.08 24.92
CA TRP A 420 -11.45 16.66 24.30
C TRP A 420 -10.34 17.69 24.51
N TRP A 421 -10.65 18.98 24.37
CA TRP A 421 -9.68 20.03 24.66
C TRP A 421 -9.24 20.01 26.13
N LEU A 422 -10.19 20.00 27.08
CA LEU A 422 -9.89 20.02 28.51
C LEU A 422 -9.13 18.78 28.95
N SER A 423 -9.60 17.60 28.54
CA SER A 423 -8.96 16.31 28.83
C SER A 423 -7.58 16.24 28.19
N GLY A 424 -7.42 16.77 26.97
CA GLY A 424 -6.15 16.93 26.29
C GLY A 424 -5.17 17.80 27.06
N VAL A 425 -5.59 18.95 27.60
CA VAL A 425 -4.74 19.82 28.43
C VAL A 425 -4.22 19.04 29.65
N VAL A 426 -5.12 18.35 30.36
CA VAL A 426 -4.76 17.58 31.57
C VAL A 426 -3.80 16.45 31.22
N LEU A 427 -4.12 15.63 30.21
CA LEU A 427 -3.28 14.50 29.82
C LEU A 427 -1.90 14.97 29.35
N VAL A 428 -1.83 15.98 28.49
CA VAL A 428 -0.54 16.53 28.02
C VAL A 428 0.28 17.07 29.19
N ALA A 429 -0.35 17.75 30.15
CA ALA A 429 0.34 18.22 31.36
C ALA A 429 0.89 17.07 32.21
N LEU A 430 0.13 15.99 32.39
CA LEU A 430 0.57 14.80 33.11
C LEU A 430 1.77 14.13 32.41
N LEU A 431 1.69 13.92 31.10
CA LEU A 431 2.74 13.28 30.32
C LEU A 431 4.03 14.12 30.31
N VAL A 432 3.93 15.42 30.05
CA VAL A 432 5.08 16.35 30.07
C VAL A 432 5.67 16.47 31.48
N ARG A 433 4.85 16.41 32.53
CA ARG A 433 5.36 16.40 33.91
C ARG A 433 6.11 15.12 34.24
N LEU A 434 5.65 13.97 33.72
CA LEU A 434 6.30 12.67 33.93
C LEU A 434 7.61 12.54 33.14
N GLU A 435 7.65 13.06 31.92
CA GLU A 435 8.85 13.10 31.07
C GLU A 435 8.99 14.47 30.40
N PRO A 436 9.73 15.42 31.02
CA PRO A 436 9.88 16.79 30.52
C PRO A 436 10.45 16.89 29.10
N ARG A 437 11.24 15.90 28.66
CA ARG A 437 11.78 15.86 27.30
C ARG A 437 10.69 15.74 26.22
N LEU A 438 9.46 15.40 26.57
CA LEU A 438 8.32 15.40 25.64
C LEU A 438 7.97 16.81 25.15
N ALA A 439 8.11 17.84 25.98
CA ALA A 439 7.78 19.23 25.61
C ALA A 439 8.61 19.77 24.44
N ASP A 440 9.77 19.15 24.20
CA ASP A 440 10.71 19.49 23.13
C ASP A 440 10.76 18.44 22.02
N ASP A 441 9.92 17.39 22.07
CA ASP A 441 9.88 16.38 21.01
C ASP A 441 9.23 16.96 19.76
N GLN A 442 9.96 16.81 18.66
CA GLN A 442 9.64 17.36 17.36
C GLN A 442 9.73 16.30 16.27
N SER A 443 9.36 15.06 16.62
CA SER A 443 9.42 13.91 15.73
C SER A 443 8.82 14.17 14.35
N GLY A 444 9.68 14.20 13.32
CA GLY A 444 9.23 14.29 11.93
C GLY A 444 8.36 13.09 11.52
N ASP A 445 8.64 11.90 12.08
CA ASP A 445 7.87 10.69 11.82
C ASP A 445 6.43 10.83 12.37
N LEU A 446 6.25 11.26 13.62
CA LEU A 446 4.90 11.42 14.22
C LEU A 446 4.12 12.58 13.58
N ARG A 447 4.80 13.65 13.15
CA ARG A 447 4.16 14.69 12.34
C ARG A 447 3.69 14.19 10.99
N ALA A 448 4.51 13.35 10.33
CA ALA A 448 4.13 12.73 9.08
C ALA A 448 2.90 11.82 9.25
N VAL A 449 2.80 11.12 10.39
CA VAL A 449 1.59 10.36 10.77
C VAL A 449 0.38 11.28 10.88
N PHE A 450 0.49 12.42 11.57
CA PHE A 450 -0.62 13.37 11.67
C PHE A 450 -1.08 13.90 10.30
N LEU A 451 -0.13 14.25 9.42
CA LEU A 451 -0.44 14.70 8.06
C LEU A 451 -1.02 13.57 7.19
N ALA A 452 -0.53 12.34 7.36
CA ALA A 452 -1.09 11.16 6.71
C ALA A 452 -2.52 10.90 7.20
N GLN A 453 -2.79 11.10 8.49
CA GLN A 453 -4.13 10.96 9.07
C GLN A 453 -5.09 12.02 8.52
N ALA A 454 -4.64 13.28 8.37
CA ALA A 454 -5.46 14.33 7.75
C ALA A 454 -5.87 13.93 6.31
N PHE A 455 -4.96 13.31 5.56
CA PHE A 455 -5.28 12.81 4.22
C PHE A 455 -6.20 11.57 4.26
N LEU A 456 -5.85 10.54 5.05
CA LEU A 456 -6.58 9.28 5.11
C LEU A 456 -7.99 9.43 5.68
N VAL A 457 -8.16 10.20 6.76
CA VAL A 457 -9.47 10.52 7.33
C VAL A 457 -10.27 11.42 6.40
N GLY A 458 -9.63 12.43 5.79
CA GLY A 458 -10.31 13.30 4.82
C GLY A 458 -10.85 12.51 3.62
N VAL A 459 -10.03 11.67 3.00
CA VAL A 459 -10.47 10.78 1.91
C VAL A 459 -11.51 9.78 2.41
N GLY A 460 -11.29 9.15 3.56
CA GLY A 460 -12.23 8.20 4.16
C GLY A 460 -13.61 8.81 4.34
N LEU A 461 -13.70 9.98 4.97
CA LEU A 461 -14.95 10.72 5.18
C LEU A 461 -15.66 11.04 3.86
N VAL A 462 -14.95 11.41 2.79
CA VAL A 462 -15.58 11.59 1.47
C VAL A 462 -16.17 10.29 0.94
N VAL A 463 -15.48 9.17 1.12
CA VAL A 463 -15.97 7.85 0.68
C VAL A 463 -17.17 7.39 1.50
N PHE A 464 -17.25 7.75 2.78
CA PHE A 464 -18.39 7.50 3.67
C PHE A 464 -19.47 8.61 3.59
N ASP A 465 -19.52 9.39 2.51
CA ASP A 465 -20.55 10.43 2.24
C ASP A 465 -20.62 11.56 3.28
N LEU A 466 -19.47 11.92 3.87
CA LEU A 466 -19.31 13.02 4.84
C LEU A 466 -18.36 14.12 4.33
N PRO A 467 -18.59 14.73 3.15
CA PRO A 467 -17.62 15.61 2.48
C PRO A 467 -17.32 16.91 3.24
N TRP A 468 -18.29 17.48 3.98
CA TRP A 468 -18.00 18.70 4.75
C TRP A 468 -17.26 18.41 6.05
N ALA A 469 -17.51 17.27 6.71
CA ALA A 469 -16.69 16.82 7.81
C ALA A 469 -15.25 16.55 7.34
N ALA A 470 -15.08 15.96 6.15
CA ALA A 470 -13.79 15.78 5.51
C ALA A 470 -13.06 17.11 5.30
N LEU A 471 -13.73 18.12 4.73
CA LEU A 471 -13.15 19.43 4.49
C LEU A 471 -12.75 20.12 5.80
N LEU A 472 -13.67 20.18 6.77
CA LEU A 472 -13.47 20.88 8.04
C LEU A 472 -12.33 20.24 8.85
N SER A 473 -12.34 18.92 9.02
CA SER A 473 -11.28 18.20 9.73
C SER A 473 -9.93 18.35 9.03
N THR A 474 -9.86 18.18 7.70
CA THR A 474 -8.61 18.34 6.94
C THR A 474 -8.05 19.76 7.08
N VAL A 475 -8.90 20.79 6.93
CA VAL A 475 -8.48 22.19 7.07
C VAL A 475 -8.01 22.47 8.49
N ALA A 476 -8.73 22.00 9.51
CA ALA A 476 -8.36 22.19 10.92
C ALA A 476 -7.00 21.51 11.23
N MET A 477 -6.82 20.26 10.82
CA MET A 477 -5.57 19.52 11.01
C MET A 477 -4.41 20.21 10.30
N LEU A 478 -4.58 20.64 9.05
CA LEU A 478 -3.54 21.36 8.31
C LEU A 478 -3.21 22.73 8.94
N ALA A 479 -4.22 23.45 9.44
CA ALA A 479 -4.04 24.73 10.11
C ALA A 479 -3.18 24.56 11.38
N VAL A 480 -3.51 23.59 12.23
CA VAL A 480 -2.74 23.33 13.47
C VAL A 480 -1.33 22.80 13.16
N ALA A 481 -1.19 21.94 12.15
CA ALA A 481 0.13 21.47 11.68
C ALA A 481 0.98 22.61 11.09
N SER A 482 0.36 23.70 10.61
CA SER A 482 1.08 24.84 10.03
C SER A 482 1.61 25.84 11.06
N THR A 483 1.25 25.73 12.34
CA THR A 483 1.61 26.69 13.41
C THR A 483 3.13 26.93 13.51
N TRP A 484 3.95 25.95 13.11
CA TRP A 484 5.41 26.03 12.95
C TRP A 484 5.91 27.10 11.99
N ARG A 485 5.19 27.36 10.90
CA ARG A 485 5.60 28.31 9.85
C ARG A 485 5.53 29.76 10.34
N TRP A 486 4.73 30.00 11.38
CA TRP A 486 4.50 31.30 11.99
C TRP A 486 5.51 31.60 13.12
N LEU A 487 6.44 30.69 13.40
CA LEU A 487 7.50 30.89 14.40
C LEU A 487 8.72 31.58 13.79
N PRO A 488 9.45 32.41 14.57
CA PRO A 488 10.72 33.00 14.14
C PRO A 488 11.72 31.93 13.66
N ALA A 489 12.57 32.27 12.68
CA ALA A 489 13.48 31.33 12.01
C ALA A 489 14.40 30.55 12.98
N ALA A 490 14.74 31.14 14.14
CA ALA A 490 15.53 30.51 15.20
C ALA A 490 14.90 29.21 15.76
N GLN A 491 13.58 29.03 15.63
CA GLN A 491 12.88 27.82 16.09
C GLN A 491 12.59 26.81 14.97
N ARG A 492 12.96 27.12 13.71
CA ARG A 492 12.75 26.24 12.54
C ARG A 492 13.94 25.33 12.24
N ALA A 493 15.13 25.65 12.77
CA ALA A 493 16.37 24.93 12.53
C ALA A 493 16.72 24.02 13.72
N SER A 494 16.13 22.83 13.82
CA SER A 494 16.66 21.70 14.61
C SER A 494 15.88 20.42 14.38
#